data_AF-A0A2V5RDY8-F1
#
_entry.id   AF-A0A2V5RDY8-F1
#
_cell.length_a   1.000
_cell.length_b   1.000
_cell.length_c   1.000
_cell.angle_alpha   90.00
_cell.angle_beta   90.00
_cell.angle_gamma   90.00
#
_symmetry.space_group_name_H-M   'P 1'
#
loop_
_entity.id
_entity.type
_entity.pdbx_description
1 polymer ?
#
loop_
_entity_poly.entity_id
_entity_poly.type
_entity_poly.pdbx_seq_one_letter_code
_entity_poly.pdbx_strand_id
1 'polypeptide(L)'
;ITKLLELDGKALVTADHGNCEQMRNPDGSPNTAHTSNLVHFVYVARDAAKFRCEDGILADVAPTILFLLGLPQPKEMTGHNLLVRV
;
A
#
# COMPACT_ATOMS: atom_id res chain seq x y z
N ILE A 1 -5.78 -11.65 8.41
CA ILE A 1 -4.30 -11.67 8.51
C ILE A 1 -3.78 -13.02 9.01
N THR A 2 -4.27 -13.56 10.14
CA THR A 2 -3.82 -14.86 10.68
C THR A 2 -3.82 -16.00 9.65
N LYS A 3 -4.94 -16.20 8.94
CA LYS A 3 -5.04 -17.26 7.93
C LYS A 3 -4.07 -17.08 6.75
N LEU A 4 -3.79 -15.84 6.36
CA LEU A 4 -2.83 -15.52 5.30
C LEU A 4 -1.42 -15.92 5.72
N LEU A 5 -1.01 -15.58 6.94
CA LEU A 5 0.31 -15.94 7.49
C LEU A 5 0.46 -17.45 7.75
N GLU A 6 -0.60 -18.16 8.10
CA GLU A 6 -0.61 -19.63 8.21
C GLU A 6 -0.30 -20.31 6.88
N LEU A 7 -0.73 -19.72 5.76
CA LEU A 7 -0.53 -20.23 4.41
C LEU A 7 0.76 -19.68 3.76
N ASP A 8 1.62 -19.02 4.54
CA ASP A 8 2.81 -18.29 4.06
C ASP A 8 2.51 -17.26 2.96
N GLY A 9 1.27 -16.76 2.96
CA GLY A 9 0.81 -15.72 2.05
C GLY A 9 1.36 -14.35 2.43
N LYS A 10 1.29 -13.45 1.45
CA LYS A 10 1.80 -12.08 1.54
C LYS A 10 0.67 -11.10 1.24
N ALA A 11 0.59 -10.02 1.99
CA ALA A 11 -0.40 -8.97 1.77
C ALA A 11 0.26 -7.59 1.72
N LEU A 12 -0.26 -6.75 0.84
CA LEU A 12 -0.06 -5.31 0.84
C LEU A 12 -1.39 -4.68 1.26
N VAL A 13 -1.37 -3.93 2.36
CA VAL A 13 -2.55 -3.21 2.86
C VAL A 13 -2.34 -1.74 2.54
N THR A 14 -3.26 -1.17 1.77
CA THR A 14 -3.26 0.23 1.37
C THR A 14 -4.69 0.74 1.17
N ALA A 15 -4.84 2.02 0.84
CA ALA A 15 -6.09 2.63 0.41
C ALA A 15 -5.91 3.33 -0.95
N ASP A 16 -7.01 3.60 -1.63
CA ASP A 16 -7.06 4.37 -2.88
C ASP A 16 -7.10 5.88 -2.64
N HIS A 17 -7.66 6.31 -1.50
CA HIS A 17 -7.67 7.70 -1.06
C HIS A 17 -7.93 7.83 0.46
N GLY A 18 -7.84 9.06 0.98
CA GLY A 18 -8.30 9.41 2.32
C GLY A 18 -9.79 9.77 2.35
N ASN A 19 -10.43 9.65 3.52
CA ASN A 19 -11.81 10.04 3.80
C ASN A 19 -12.05 10.07 5.32
N CYS A 20 -12.08 8.89 5.96
CA CYS A 20 -12.62 8.71 7.29
C CYS A 20 -11.78 9.37 8.40
N GLU A 21 -10.54 9.75 8.10
CA GLU A 21 -9.68 10.50 9.00
C GLU A 21 -10.13 11.96 9.18
N GLN A 22 -10.99 12.49 8.29
CA GLN A 22 -11.53 13.84 8.41
C GLN A 22 -13.04 13.89 8.16
N MET A 23 -13.82 13.61 9.22
CA MET A 23 -15.28 13.57 9.16
C MET A 23 -15.97 14.94 9.34
N ARG A 24 -15.22 16.00 9.68
CA ARG A 24 -15.74 17.36 9.87
C ARG A 24 -14.84 18.40 9.21
N ASN A 25 -15.44 19.49 8.74
CA ASN A 25 -14.75 20.68 8.25
C ASN A 25 -14.25 21.55 9.42
N PRO A 26 -13.36 22.52 9.18
CA PRO A 26 -12.88 23.44 10.22
C PRO A 26 -13.99 24.23 10.93
N ASP A 27 -15.12 24.46 10.27
CA ASP A 27 -16.30 25.12 10.83
C ASP A 27 -17.23 24.18 11.63
N GLY A 28 -16.89 22.90 11.72
CA GLY A 28 -17.65 21.87 12.44
C GLY A 28 -18.76 21.20 11.63
N SER A 29 -19.04 21.66 10.40
CA SER A 29 -19.99 20.99 9.50
C SER A 29 -19.50 19.59 9.08
N PRO A 30 -20.39 18.65 8.75
CA PRO A 30 -19.98 17.32 8.26
C PRO A 30 -19.14 17.43 6.98
N ASN A 31 -18.04 16.69 6.93
CA ASN A 31 -17.28 16.50 5.69
C ASN A 31 -17.68 15.18 5.04
N THR A 32 -18.14 15.25 3.79
CA THR A 32 -18.59 14.10 2.99
C THR A 32 -17.69 13.84 1.78
N ALA A 33 -16.58 14.56 1.65
CA ALA A 33 -15.65 14.46 0.54
C ALA A 33 -14.43 13.60 0.90
N HIS A 34 -13.67 13.20 -0.13
CA HIS A 34 -12.35 12.62 0.06
C HIS A 34 -11.35 13.67 0.55
N THR A 35 -10.22 13.23 1.07
CA THR A 35 -9.08 14.09 1.39
C THR A 35 -7.92 13.88 0.41
N SER A 36 -6.96 14.80 0.45
CA SER A 36 -5.66 14.65 -0.21
C SER A 36 -4.56 14.17 0.73
N ASN A 37 -4.93 13.56 1.87
CA ASN A 37 -3.94 13.01 2.80
C ASN A 37 -3.26 11.79 2.17
N LEU A 38 -2.04 11.52 2.62
CA LEU A 38 -1.34 10.29 2.25
C LEU A 38 -2.09 9.06 2.79
N VAL A 39 -2.01 7.96 2.05
CA VAL A 39 -2.50 6.65 2.47
C VAL A 39 -1.33 5.82 3.00
N HIS A 40 -1.60 4.93 3.95
CA HIS A 40 -0.59 3.97 4.40
C HIS A 40 -0.37 2.86 3.39
N PHE A 41 0.87 2.38 3.30
CA PHE A 41 1.22 1.18 2.55
C PHE A 41 1.97 0.22 3.49
N VAL A 42 1.37 -0.92 3.79
CA VAL A 42 1.86 -1.86 4.81
C VAL A 42 2.09 -3.23 4.20
N TYR A 43 3.32 -3.74 4.34
CA TYR A 43 3.65 -5.11 3.97
C TYR A 43 3.47 -6.07 5.14
N VAL A 44 2.62 -7.09 4.95
CA VAL A 44 2.28 -8.10 5.94
C VAL A 44 2.64 -9.48 5.41
N ALA A 45 3.71 -10.06 5.96
CA ALA A 45 4.20 -11.38 5.63
C ALA A 45 5.13 -11.91 6.74
N ARG A 46 5.45 -13.20 6.72
CA ARG A 46 6.43 -13.79 7.66
C ARG A 46 7.84 -13.23 7.49
N ASP A 47 8.18 -12.83 6.27
CA ASP A 47 9.49 -12.25 5.93
C ASP A 47 9.48 -10.72 5.95
N ALA A 48 8.45 -10.07 6.51
CA ALA A 48 8.33 -8.61 6.52
C ALA A 48 9.56 -7.91 7.13
N ALA A 49 10.20 -8.51 8.14
CA ALA A 49 11.41 -7.97 8.75
C ALA A 49 12.63 -7.87 7.80
N LYS A 50 12.60 -8.55 6.64
CA LYS A 50 13.65 -8.47 5.62
C LYS A 50 13.46 -7.29 4.67
N PHE A 51 12.37 -6.53 4.80
CA PHE A 51 12.00 -5.48 3.89
C PHE A 51 11.64 -4.18 4.62
N ARG A 52 11.94 -3.07 3.96
CA ARG A 52 11.46 -1.72 4.24
C ARG A 52 10.50 -1.32 3.11
N CYS A 53 9.40 -0.66 3.48
CA CYS A 53 8.56 0.03 2.49
C CYS A 53 9.12 1.44 2.25
N GLU A 54 9.29 1.81 0.98
CA GLU A 54 9.61 3.17 0.58
C GLU A 54 8.33 3.98 0.30
N ASP A 55 8.47 5.31 0.35
CA ASP A 55 7.40 6.22 -0.06
C ASP A 55 7.18 6.12 -1.58
N GLY A 56 5.94 6.29 -2.02
CA GLY A 56 5.58 6.16 -3.44
C GLY A 56 4.18 6.64 -3.76
N ILE A 57 3.69 6.24 -4.94
CA ILE A 57 2.35 6.56 -5.46
C ILE A 57 1.54 5.29 -5.73
N LEU A 58 0.24 5.43 -6.00
CA LEU A 58 -0.64 4.28 -6.25
C LEU A 58 -0.20 3.42 -7.45
N ALA A 59 0.46 4.02 -8.45
CA ALA A 59 0.99 3.28 -9.60
C ALA A 59 2.11 2.29 -9.24
N ASP A 60 2.71 2.41 -8.06
CA ASP A 60 3.81 1.56 -7.58
C ASP A 60 3.30 0.27 -6.90
N VAL A 61 2.00 0.18 -6.59
CA VAL A 61 1.39 -0.99 -5.96
C VAL A 61 1.50 -2.23 -6.86
N ALA A 62 1.16 -2.09 -8.15
CA ALA A 62 1.18 -3.23 -9.09
C ALA A 62 2.61 -3.76 -9.36
N PRO A 63 3.62 -2.90 -9.65
CA PRO A 63 5.03 -3.31 -9.69
C PRO A 63 5.50 -4.06 -8.43
N THR A 64 5.08 -3.59 -7.24
CA THR A 64 5.43 -4.25 -5.97
C THR A 64 4.80 -5.64 -5.86
N ILE A 65 3.56 -5.83 -6.33
CA ILE A 65 2.92 -7.16 -6.39
C ILE A 65 3.68 -8.08 -7.34
N LEU A 66 4.07 -7.61 -8.53
CA LEU A 66 4.84 -8.43 -9.49
C LEU A 66 6.18 -8.87 -8.90
N PHE A 67 6.88 -7.97 -8.20
CA PHE A 67 8.09 -8.31 -7.46
C PHE A 67 7.86 -9.44 -6.44
N LEU A 68 6.79 -9.35 -5.64
CA LEU A 68 6.44 -10.38 -4.65
C LEU A 68 6.08 -11.73 -5.27
N LEU A 69 5.49 -11.73 -6.47
CA LEU A 69 5.16 -12.93 -7.24
C LEU A 69 6.36 -13.49 -8.03
N GLY A 70 7.49 -12.79 -8.06
CA GLY A 70 8.65 -13.17 -8.88
C GLY A 70 8.40 -13.05 -10.39
N LEU A 71 7.48 -12.18 -10.79
CA LEU A 71 7.11 -11.95 -12.19
C LEU A 71 7.82 -10.72 -12.77
N PRO A 72 8.15 -10.71 -14.07
CA PRO A 72 8.74 -9.55 -14.71
C PRO A 72 7.73 -8.39 -14.80
N GLN A 73 8.22 -7.18 -14.59
CA GLN A 73 7.44 -5.96 -14.81
C GLN A 73 7.37 -5.63 -16.31
N PRO A 74 6.17 -5.40 -16.89
CA PRO A 74 6.04 -4.95 -18.27
C PRO A 74 6.51 -3.50 -18.42
N LYS A 75 7.02 -3.14 -19.61
CA LYS A 75 7.57 -1.80 -19.89
C LYS A 75 6.53 -0.67 -19.80
N GLU A 76 5.25 -1.00 -19.92
CA GLU A 76 4.13 -0.06 -19.83
C GLU A 76 3.86 0.36 -18.37
N MET A 77 4.25 -0.44 -17.38
CA MET A 77 4.21 -0.05 -15.97
C MET A 77 5.43 0.82 -15.67
N THR A 78 5.23 2.13 -15.52
CA THR A 78 6.30 3.10 -15.21
C THR A 78 6.52 3.31 -13.72
N GLY A 79 5.64 2.79 -12.87
CA GLY A 79 5.85 2.74 -11.42
C GLY A 79 7.01 1.79 -11.05
N HIS A 80 7.31 1.71 -9.77
CA HIS A 80 8.45 0.96 -9.25
C HIS A 80 8.07 0.13 -8.02
N ASN A 81 8.88 -0.87 -7.71
CA ASN A 81 8.68 -1.69 -6.51
C ASN A 81 9.04 -0.89 -5.25
N LEU A 82 8.12 -0.86 -4.26
CA LEU A 82 8.30 -0.14 -3.00
C LEU A 82 8.96 -0.97 -1.89
N LEU A 83 9.23 -2.27 -2.11
CA LEU A 83 9.88 -3.13 -1.13
C LEU A 83 11.38 -3.21 -1.36
N VAL A 84 12.16 -2.65 -0.44
CA VAL A 84 13.62 -2.70 -0.47
C VAL A 84 14.12 -3.62 0.62
N ARG A 85 15.13 -4.46 0.31
CA ARG A 85 15.72 -5.35 1.30
C ARG A 85 16.50 -4.55 2.34
N VAL A 86 16.35 -4.97 3.60
CA VAL A 86 17.13 -4.49 4.75
C VAL A 86 18.35 -5.38 4.95
#